data_AF-A0AAD7G6X1-F1
#
_entry.id   AF-A0AAD7G6X1-F1
#
_cell.length_a   1.000
_cell.length_b   1.000
_cell.length_c   1.000
_cell.angle_alpha   90.00
_cell.angle_beta   90.00
_cell.angle_gamma   90.00
#
_symmetry.space_group_name_H-M   'P 1'
#
loop_
_entity.id
_entity.type
_entity.pdbx_description
1 polymer ?
#
loop_
_entity_poly.entity_id
_entity_poly.type
_entity_poly.pdbx_seq_one_letter_code
_entity_poly.pdbx_strand_id
1 'polypeptide(L)'
;MFFALNFFSILVATTAAAPGAANARFSLKPFKIDLSSKIPRLTELVRNTCLPQKALYPEPGQGQGIQLDFLRELQTEWVEGFDWDAQQAELEQYTVVIEGQTVHFVHEKSEDPDAILIILIHGGDE
;
A
#
# COMPACT_ATOMS: atom_id res chain seq x y z
N MET A 1 -45.29 -28.95 22.98
CA MET A 1 -44.99 -27.68 22.31
C MET A 1 -43.58 -27.31 22.77
N PHE A 2 -42.49 -27.61 22.04
CA PHE A 2 -42.03 -26.96 20.78
C PHE A 2 -41.82 -25.45 21.00
N PHE A 3 -40.69 -24.76 20.72
CA PHE A 3 -39.28 -25.03 20.31
C PHE A 3 -38.42 -23.98 21.10
N ALA A 4 -37.09 -24.03 21.30
CA ALA A 4 -36.05 -25.08 21.38
C ALA A 4 -34.72 -24.41 21.85
N LEU A 5 -33.65 -25.16 22.13
CA LEU A 5 -32.29 -24.60 22.28
C LEU A 5 -31.56 -24.63 20.92
N ASN A 6 -31.15 -23.48 20.40
CA ASN A 6 -30.18 -23.43 19.30
C ASN A 6 -28.77 -23.72 19.84
N PHE A 7 -28.33 -24.97 19.71
CA PHE A 7 -26.92 -25.32 19.82
C PHE A 7 -26.17 -24.69 18.65
N PHE A 8 -25.47 -23.58 18.90
CA PHE A 8 -24.44 -23.09 17.98
C PHE A 8 -23.24 -24.03 18.03
N SER A 9 -23.24 -25.04 17.16
CA SER A 9 -22.10 -25.93 16.98
C SER A 9 -21.01 -25.18 16.22
N ILE A 10 -20.10 -24.54 16.94
CA ILE A 10 -18.89 -23.94 16.36
C ILE A 10 -17.96 -25.07 15.96
N LEU A 11 -17.98 -25.43 14.68
CA LEU A 11 -16.97 -26.30 14.08
C LEU A 11 -15.67 -25.52 13.96
N VAL A 12 -14.81 -25.60 14.98
CA VAL A 12 -13.41 -25.16 14.86
C VAL A 12 -12.70 -26.18 13.96
N ALA A 13 -12.67 -25.89 12.66
CA ALA A 13 -11.88 -26.63 11.70
C ALA A 13 -10.40 -26.21 11.85
N THR A 14 -9.69 -26.81 12.81
CA THR A 14 -8.25 -26.63 12.96
C THR A 14 -7.53 -27.31 11.79
N THR A 15 -7.40 -26.62 10.66
CA THR A 15 -6.56 -27.07 9.54
C THR A 15 -5.10 -26.85 9.90
N ALA A 16 -4.49 -27.80 10.60
CA ALA A 16 -3.04 -27.88 10.70
C ALA A 16 -2.48 -28.01 9.27
N ALA A 17 -1.90 -26.94 8.74
CA ALA A 17 -1.27 -26.95 7.43
C ALA A 17 -0.06 -27.87 7.49
N ALA A 18 -0.09 -28.98 6.74
CA ALA A 18 1.00 -29.95 6.74
C ALA A 18 2.30 -29.29 6.24
N PRO A 19 3.39 -29.26 7.04
CA PRO A 19 4.66 -28.70 6.59
C PRO A 19 5.27 -29.62 5.53
N GLY A 20 5.37 -29.16 4.28
CA GLY A 20 6.09 -29.87 3.22
C GLY A 20 5.45 -29.92 1.83
N ALA A 21 4.25 -29.37 1.63
CA ALA A 21 3.57 -29.34 0.32
C ALA A 21 3.27 -27.92 -0.19
N ALA A 22 4.25 -27.02 -0.12
CA ALA A 22 4.14 -25.70 -0.74
C ALA A 22 4.06 -25.85 -2.27
N ASN A 23 2.89 -25.56 -2.84
CA ASN A 23 2.59 -25.79 -4.25
C ASN A 23 3.59 -25.07 -5.18
N ALA A 24 4.41 -25.83 -5.90
CA ALA A 24 5.33 -25.34 -6.95
C ALA A 24 4.61 -24.80 -8.22
N ARG A 25 3.39 -24.29 -8.07
CA ARG A 25 2.51 -23.81 -9.15
C ARG A 25 2.72 -22.33 -9.48
N PHE A 26 3.22 -21.55 -8.53
CA PHE A 26 3.40 -20.10 -8.67
C PHE A 26 4.86 -19.71 -8.45
N SER A 27 5.46 -19.07 -9.46
CA SER A 27 6.82 -18.55 -9.37
C SER A 27 6.81 -17.18 -8.71
N LEU A 28 7.14 -17.16 -7.42
CA LEU A 28 7.42 -15.95 -6.66
C LEU A 28 8.74 -15.33 -7.14
N LYS A 29 8.75 -14.02 -7.34
CA LYS A 29 9.95 -13.24 -7.71
C LYS A 29 10.09 -12.06 -6.76
N PRO A 30 11.22 -11.89 -6.08
CA PRO A 30 11.52 -10.66 -5.35
C PRO A 30 11.38 -9.44 -6.27
N PHE A 31 10.79 -8.38 -5.76
CA PHE A 31 10.60 -7.12 -6.46
C PHE A 31 11.31 -6.01 -5.68
N LYS A 32 12.04 -5.16 -6.40
CA LYS A 32 12.68 -3.98 -5.83
C LYS A 32 12.20 -2.76 -6.60
N ILE A 33 11.69 -1.76 -5.87
CA ILE A 33 11.41 -0.45 -6.44
C ILE A 33 12.75 0.24 -6.74
N ASP A 34 12.87 0.80 -7.93
CA ASP A 34 13.97 1.68 -8.34
C ASP A 34 13.39 2.89 -9.06
N LEU A 35 13.38 4.01 -8.35
CA LEU A 35 12.95 5.33 -8.82
C LEU A 35 14.14 6.24 -9.17
N SER A 36 15.39 5.81 -8.99
CA SER A 36 16.59 6.66 -9.11
C SER A 36 16.65 7.44 -10.44
N SER A 37 16.30 6.79 -11.54
CA SER A 37 16.22 7.39 -12.88
C SER A 37 15.00 8.28 -13.12
N LYS A 38 14.00 8.24 -12.24
CA LYS A 38 12.72 8.96 -12.32
C LYS A 38 12.69 10.19 -11.41
N ILE A 39 13.28 10.12 -10.21
CA ILE A 39 13.25 11.21 -9.22
C ILE A 39 13.74 12.54 -9.81
N PRO A 40 14.87 12.65 -10.55
CA PRO A 40 15.31 13.93 -11.10
C PRO A 40 14.25 14.61 -11.99
N ARG A 41 13.54 13.83 -12.82
CA ARG A 41 12.45 14.34 -13.65
C ARG A 41 11.21 14.71 -12.83
N LEU A 42 10.88 13.93 -11.80
CA LEU A 42 9.79 14.25 -10.87
C LEU A 42 10.06 15.59 -10.17
N THR A 43 11.24 15.74 -9.58
CA THR A 43 11.67 16.96 -8.90
C THR A 43 11.69 18.17 -9.83
N GLU A 44 12.12 18.02 -11.09
CA GLU A 44 12.04 19.08 -12.10
C GLU A 44 10.59 19.50 -12.40
N LEU A 45 9.68 18.53 -12.60
CA LEU A 45 8.26 18.82 -12.86
C LEU A 45 7.59 19.51 -11.67
N VAL A 46 7.86 19.06 -10.44
CA VAL A 46 7.34 19.67 -9.21
C VAL A 46 7.89 21.09 -9.04
N ARG A 47 9.20 21.29 -9.21
CA ARG A 47 9.86 22.61 -9.12
C ARG A 47 9.33 23.61 -10.16
N ASN A 48 9.02 23.14 -11.37
CA ASN A 48 8.51 23.97 -12.46
C ASN A 48 6.96 24.08 -12.48
N THR A 49 6.26 23.52 -11.49
CA THR A 49 4.80 23.63 -11.39
C THR A 49 4.38 25.07 -11.05
N CYS A 50 3.56 25.67 -11.92
CA CYS A 50 3.07 27.03 -11.74
C CYS A 50 1.87 27.05 -10.77
N LEU A 51 2.14 27.33 -9.49
CA LEU A 51 1.10 27.58 -8.50
C LEU A 51 0.52 28.99 -8.61
N PRO A 52 -0.76 29.21 -8.24
CA PRO A 52 -1.34 30.55 -8.12
C PRO A 52 -0.52 31.47 -7.20
N GLN A 53 -0.43 32.76 -7.54
CA GLN A 53 0.26 33.75 -6.70
C GLN A 53 -0.49 34.02 -5.38
N LYS A 54 -1.82 33.91 -5.39
CA LYS A 54 -2.69 34.08 -4.22
C LYS A 54 -3.81 33.04 -4.24
N ALA A 55 -4.38 32.75 -3.07
CA ALA A 55 -5.58 31.93 -2.97
C ALA A 55 -6.75 32.61 -3.71
N LEU A 56 -7.63 31.82 -4.30
CA LEU A 56 -8.84 32.31 -4.97
C LEU A 56 -9.88 32.83 -3.98
N TYR A 57 -9.90 32.24 -2.77
CA TYR A 57 -10.75 32.62 -1.66
C TYR A 57 -9.87 33.07 -0.48
N PRO A 58 -10.17 34.20 0.19
CA PRO A 58 -9.35 34.70 1.31
C PRO A 58 -9.33 33.75 2.52
N GLU A 59 -10.44 33.05 2.74
CA GLU A 59 -10.65 32.10 3.84
C GLU A 59 -11.27 30.82 3.22
N PRO A 60 -10.46 29.91 2.67
CA PRO A 60 -10.96 28.68 2.05
C PRO A 60 -11.51 27.74 3.13
N GLY A 61 -12.83 27.76 3.30
CA GLY A 61 -13.53 26.85 4.20
C GLY A 61 -13.37 25.39 3.80
N GLN A 62 -13.57 24.49 4.76
CA GLN A 62 -13.59 23.04 4.50
C GLN A 62 -14.61 22.74 3.39
N GLY A 63 -14.16 22.09 2.31
CA GLY A 63 -14.95 21.80 1.11
C GLY A 63 -14.56 22.60 -0.15
N GLN A 64 -13.62 23.54 -0.08
CA GLN A 64 -13.13 24.30 -1.26
C GLN A 64 -11.85 23.71 -1.90
N GLY A 65 -11.48 22.49 -1.53
CA GLY A 65 -10.26 21.82 -1.99
C GLY A 65 -9.04 22.09 -1.10
N ILE A 66 -7.85 21.80 -1.65
CA ILE A 66 -6.58 21.91 -0.93
C ILE A 66 -6.16 23.39 -0.84
N GLN A 67 -5.67 23.80 0.33
CA GLN A 67 -5.20 25.17 0.58
C GLN A 67 -3.89 25.45 -0.17
N LEU A 68 -3.74 26.66 -0.69
CA LEU A 68 -2.56 27.04 -1.50
C LEU A 68 -1.25 26.98 -0.72
N ASP A 69 -1.26 27.34 0.56
CA ASP A 69 -0.04 27.34 1.37
C ASP A 69 0.41 25.91 1.71
N PHE A 70 -0.53 24.99 1.96
CA PHE A 70 -0.21 23.55 2.05
C PHE A 70 0.35 23.00 0.72
N LEU A 71 -0.14 23.44 -0.44
CA LEU A 71 0.45 23.04 -1.74
C LEU A 71 1.88 23.57 -1.92
N ARG A 72 2.22 24.73 -1.35
CA ARG A 72 3.59 25.28 -1.35
C ARG A 72 4.50 24.50 -0.41
N GLU A 73 4.03 24.20 0.80
CA GLU A 73 4.74 23.33 1.75
C GLU A 73 5.03 21.96 1.14
N LEU A 74 4.03 21.32 0.51
CA LEU A 74 4.17 20.03 -0.17
C LEU A 74 5.14 20.11 -1.37
N GLN A 75 5.11 21.21 -2.13
CA GLN A 75 6.06 21.47 -3.23
C GLN A 75 7.50 21.58 -2.71
N THR A 76 7.72 22.31 -1.61
CA THR A 76 9.05 22.40 -0.96
C THR A 76 9.49 21.02 -0.45
N GLU A 77 8.63 20.31 0.27
CA GLU A 77 8.95 19.00 0.83
C GLU A 77 9.37 18.00 -0.26
N TRP A 78 8.60 17.87 -1.34
CA TRP A 78 8.91 16.94 -2.45
C TRP A 78 10.19 17.29 -3.23
N VAL A 79 10.65 18.54 -3.14
CA VAL A 79 11.82 19.04 -3.87
C VAL A 79 13.09 19.06 -3.00
N GLU A 80 12.95 19.18 -1.68
CA GLU A 80 14.05 19.49 -0.76
C GLU A 80 14.13 18.61 0.49
N GLY A 81 13.00 18.08 0.99
CA GLY A 81 12.91 17.32 2.25
C GLY A 81 12.70 15.81 2.11
N PHE A 82 11.98 15.38 1.07
CA PHE A 82 11.49 14.01 0.97
C PHE A 82 12.57 13.01 0.58
N ASP A 83 12.88 12.07 1.49
CA ASP A 83 13.85 11.00 1.28
C ASP A 83 13.26 9.84 0.47
N TRP A 84 13.36 9.95 -0.85
CA TRP A 84 12.93 8.92 -1.79
C TRP A 84 13.68 7.59 -1.62
N ASP A 85 14.93 7.58 -1.14
CA ASP A 85 15.73 6.36 -1.04
C ASP A 85 15.38 5.58 0.23
N ALA A 86 15.10 6.25 1.35
CA ALA A 86 14.52 5.63 2.54
C ALA A 86 13.18 4.95 2.23
N GLN A 87 12.29 5.64 1.51
CA GLN A 87 10.96 5.14 1.16
C GLN A 87 10.99 3.95 0.17
N GLN A 88 12.06 3.77 -0.60
CA GLN A 88 12.25 2.59 -1.46
C GLN A 88 12.74 1.35 -0.69
N ALA A 89 13.27 1.52 0.53
CA ALA A 89 13.92 0.46 1.30
C ALA A 89 13.01 -0.23 2.33
N GLU A 90 11.79 0.28 2.54
CA GLU A 90 11.02 0.02 3.77
C GLU A 90 10.36 -1.37 3.85
N LEU A 91 10.14 -2.09 2.74
CA LEU A 91 9.29 -3.30 2.71
C LEU A 91 9.77 -4.42 1.77
N GLU A 92 9.67 -5.67 2.23
CA GLU A 92 9.86 -6.88 1.38
C GLU A 92 8.71 -7.06 0.39
N GLN A 93 9.04 -7.01 -0.89
CA GLN A 93 8.06 -6.97 -1.99
C GLN A 93 8.29 -8.09 -2.99
N TYR A 94 7.19 -8.59 -3.55
CA TYR A 94 7.19 -9.73 -4.46
C TYR A 94 6.25 -9.50 -5.64
N THR A 95 6.54 -10.17 -6.74
CA THR A 95 5.63 -10.34 -7.88
C THR A 95 5.39 -11.81 -8.18
N VAL A 96 4.19 -12.10 -8.68
CA VAL A 96 3.76 -13.43 -9.11
C VAL A 96 2.87 -13.30 -10.34
N VAL A 97 2.87 -14.29 -11.22
CA VAL A 97 1.93 -14.35 -12.35
C VAL A 97 0.75 -15.25 -11.99
N ILE A 98 -0.45 -14.67 -11.95
CA ILE A 98 -1.72 -15.35 -11.69
C ILE A 98 -2.63 -15.06 -12.89
N GLU A 99 -3.13 -16.12 -13.54
CA GLU A 99 -4.05 -16.02 -14.69
C GLU A 99 -3.53 -15.13 -15.85
N GLY A 100 -2.21 -15.04 -16.00
CA GLY A 100 -1.53 -14.21 -17.01
C GLY A 100 -1.23 -12.78 -16.57
N GLN A 101 -1.78 -12.33 -15.44
CA GLN A 101 -1.54 -11.01 -14.86
C GLN A 101 -0.38 -11.05 -13.86
N THR A 102 0.51 -10.05 -13.91
CA THR A 102 1.48 -9.81 -12.84
C THR A 102 0.77 -9.15 -11.67
N VAL A 103 0.80 -9.82 -10.51
CA VAL A 103 0.31 -9.31 -9.23
C VAL A 103 1.51 -8.92 -8.37
N HIS A 104 1.48 -7.71 -7.82
CA HIS A 104 2.48 -7.18 -6.89
C HIS A 104 1.91 -7.18 -5.46
N PHE A 105 2.71 -7.54 -4.46
CA PHE A 105 2.31 -7.52 -3.05
C PHE A 105 3.51 -7.39 -2.11
N VAL A 106 3.25 -6.85 -0.92
CA VAL A 106 4.16 -6.89 0.23
C VAL A 106 3.90 -8.20 0.98
N HIS A 107 4.95 -8.84 1.50
CA HIS A 107 4.79 -10.04 2.33
C HIS A 107 5.77 -10.00 3.51
N GLU A 108 5.29 -9.43 4.61
CA GLU A 108 5.96 -9.46 5.90
C GLU A 108 5.66 -10.80 6.58
N LYS A 109 6.70 -11.61 6.84
CA LYS A 109 6.54 -12.95 7.42
C LYS A 109 6.82 -12.94 8.91
N SER A 110 5.85 -13.40 9.71
CA SER A 110 6.09 -13.63 11.14
C SER A 110 7.19 -14.67 11.39
N GLU A 111 7.96 -14.46 12.45
CA GLU A 111 8.89 -15.45 13.01
C GLU A 111 8.16 -16.61 13.69
N ASP A 112 6.90 -16.40 14.12
CA ASP A 112 6.06 -17.43 14.74
C ASP A 112 5.56 -18.42 13.66
N PRO A 113 5.90 -19.73 13.76
CA PRO A 113 5.46 -20.74 12.79
C PRO A 113 3.95 -21.00 12.81
N ASP A 114 3.25 -20.67 13.90
CA ASP A 114 1.80 -20.83 14.06
C ASP A 114 1.02 -19.53 13.79
N ALA A 115 1.68 -18.51 13.23
CA ALA A 115 1.08 -17.21 12.91
C ALA A 115 -0.13 -17.31 11.98
N ILE A 116 -1.18 -16.56 12.31
CA ILE A 116 -2.41 -16.47 11.49
C ILE A 116 -2.11 -15.66 10.22
N LEU A 117 -2.42 -16.24 9.05
CA LEU A 117 -2.37 -15.52 7.78
C LEU A 117 -3.42 -14.40 7.75
N ILE A 118 -2.97 -13.17 7.56
CA ILE A 118 -3.81 -12.00 7.30
C ILE A 118 -3.56 -11.53 5.87
N ILE A 119 -4.64 -11.27 5.13
CA ILE A 119 -4.58 -10.66 3.80
C ILE A 119 -5.18 -9.26 3.92
N LEU A 120 -4.38 -8.23 3.65
CA LEU A 120 -4.81 -6.84 3.59
C LEU A 120 -4.96 -6.44 2.12
N ILE A 121 -6.09 -5.83 1.78
CA ILE A 121 -6.42 -5.37 0.42
C ILE A 121 -6.73 -3.88 0.53
N HIS A 122 -6.01 -3.06 -0.24
CA HIS A 122 -6.30 -1.63 -0.34
C HIS A 122 -7.42 -1.38 -1.37
N GLY A 123 -8.17 -0.29 -1.17
CA GLY A 123 -9.12 0.21 -2.16
C GLY A 123 -8.45 1.05 -3.26
N GLY A 124 -9.28 1.63 -4.13
CA GLY A 124 -8.91 2.83 -4.89
C GLY A 124 -9.26 4.09 -4.12
N ASP A 125 -8.75 5.22 -4.58
CA ASP A 125 -9.13 6.56 -4.08
C ASP A 125 -10.42 7.02 -4.78
N GLU A 126 -11.57 6.64 -4.22
CA GLU A 126 -12.93 7.04 -4.66
C GLU A 126 -13.78 7.58 -3.50
#